data_AF-A0A1C5KHE9-F1
#
_entry.id   AF-A0A1C5KHE9-F1
#
_cell.length_a   1.000
_cell.length_b   1.000
_cell.length_c   1.000
_cell.angle_alpha   90.00
_cell.angle_beta   90.00
_cell.angle_gamma   90.00
#
_symmetry.space_group_name_H-M   'P 1'
#
loop_
_entity.id
_entity.type
_entity.pdbx_description
1 polymer ?
#
loop_
_entity_poly.entity_id
_entity_poly.type
_entity_poly.pdbx_seq_one_letter_code
_entity_poly.pdbx_strand_id
1 'polypeptide(L)'
;MGSAGKKLRTRMDIGKDIQNCLDDLNNMTHAKLAELLNLSEKTVDRMVAGKGPITKYASDLAKITGKPESWFKENITWEECGKEEVTSVHFEAKNVTEEDKEFVEKALAFFERLYNIPDKNLRNKLMENAEKNFEGSMELIELMNGKVSW
;
A
#
# COMPACT_ATOMS: atom_id res chain seq x y z
N MET A 1 11.58 -30.54 -10.66
CA MET A 1 11.96 -29.95 -9.37
C MET A 1 10.97 -28.85 -9.07
N GLY A 2 10.10 -29.03 -8.07
CA GLY A 2 9.05 -28.08 -7.75
C GLY A 2 9.65 -26.75 -7.33
N SER A 3 9.27 -25.68 -8.02
CA SER A 3 9.37 -24.32 -7.49
C SER A 3 8.65 -24.33 -6.15
N ALA A 4 9.39 -24.26 -5.04
CA ALA A 4 8.80 -23.95 -3.75
C ALA A 4 8.13 -22.59 -3.93
N GLY A 5 6.80 -22.60 -4.09
CA GLY A 5 6.04 -21.40 -4.43
C GLY A 5 6.44 -20.27 -3.51
N LYS A 6 6.99 -19.19 -4.06
CA LYS A 6 7.26 -17.98 -3.27
C LYS A 6 5.95 -17.61 -2.61
N LYS A 7 5.90 -17.67 -1.28
CA LYS A 7 4.74 -17.20 -0.52
C LYS A 7 4.57 -15.73 -0.86
N LEU A 8 3.45 -15.40 -1.51
CA LEU A 8 3.05 -14.03 -1.80
C LEU A 8 2.81 -13.29 -0.49
N ARG A 9 3.37 -12.09 -0.37
CA ARG A 9 3.33 -11.28 0.84
C ARG A 9 2.84 -9.89 0.51
N THR A 10 1.75 -9.52 1.16
CA THR A 10 1.21 -8.16 1.15
C THR A 10 1.98 -7.27 2.11
N ARG A 11 1.76 -5.95 2.02
CA ARG A 11 2.24 -5.00 3.04
C ARG A 11 1.76 -5.33 4.45
N MET A 12 0.55 -5.88 4.57
CA MET A 12 0.01 -6.30 5.87
C MET A 12 0.76 -7.50 6.45
N ASP A 13 1.15 -8.45 5.60
CA ASP A 13 1.96 -9.58 6.04
C ASP A 13 3.32 -9.10 6.53
N ILE A 14 3.96 -8.19 5.78
CA ILE A 14 5.24 -7.57 6.19
C ILE A 14 5.08 -6.77 7.49
N GLY A 15 3.98 -6.05 7.67
CA GLY A 15 3.71 -5.30 8.90
C GLY A 15 3.56 -6.19 10.14
N LYS A 16 2.79 -7.29 10.04
CA LYS A 16 2.69 -8.31 11.11
C LYS A 16 4.03 -8.95 11.43
N ASP A 17 4.80 -9.19 10.39
CA ASP A 17 6.14 -9.74 10.46
C ASP A 17 7.13 -8.83 11.20
N ILE A 18 7.01 -7.50 11.00
CA ILE A 18 7.74 -6.51 11.81
C ILE A 18 7.33 -6.67 13.28
N GLN A 19 6.02 -6.66 13.59
CA GLN A 19 5.53 -6.81 14.96
C GLN A 19 6.09 -8.08 15.63
N ASN A 20 5.99 -9.22 14.96
CA ASN A 20 6.51 -10.49 15.47
C ASN A 20 8.02 -10.40 15.78
N CYS A 21 8.80 -9.72 14.94
CA CYS A 21 10.22 -9.50 15.22
C CYS A 21 10.44 -8.60 16.44
N LEU A 22 9.58 -7.61 16.69
CA LEU A 22 9.69 -6.77 17.89
C LEU A 22 9.34 -7.56 19.15
N ASP A 23 8.30 -8.40 19.08
CA ASP A 23 7.87 -9.25 20.19
C ASP A 23 8.95 -10.30 20.56
N ASP A 24 9.65 -10.84 19.56
CA ASP A 24 10.78 -11.79 19.74
C ASP A 24 12.05 -11.11 20.29
N LEU A 25 12.22 -9.81 20.03
CA LEU A 25 13.36 -9.03 20.51
C LEU A 25 13.08 -8.49 21.91
N ASN A 26 13.73 -9.09 22.93
CA ASN A 26 13.63 -8.64 24.32
C ASN A 26 13.73 -7.10 24.45
N ASN A 27 12.67 -6.46 24.96
CA ASN A 27 12.53 -5.01 25.16
C ASN A 27 12.60 -4.14 23.88
N MET A 28 12.20 -4.65 22.72
CA MET A 28 12.01 -3.83 21.51
C MET A 28 10.57 -3.31 21.44
N THR A 29 10.38 -1.99 21.57
CA THR A 29 9.07 -1.31 21.46
C THR A 29 8.98 -0.49 20.19
N HIS A 30 7.79 -0.02 19.83
CA HIS A 30 7.60 0.87 18.68
C HIS A 30 8.38 2.18 18.84
N ALA A 31 8.36 2.77 20.04
CA ALA A 31 9.18 3.93 20.38
C ALA A 31 10.69 3.68 20.17
N LYS A 32 11.20 2.53 20.62
CA LYS A 32 12.62 2.19 20.47
C LYS A 32 13.01 1.93 19.02
N LEU A 33 12.14 1.27 18.25
CA LEU A 33 12.33 1.13 16.81
C LEU A 33 12.29 2.49 16.11
N ALA A 34 11.42 3.39 16.54
CA ALA A 34 11.32 4.74 16.01
C ALA A 34 12.61 5.54 16.25
N GLU A 35 13.18 5.45 17.45
CA GLU A 35 14.50 6.04 17.74
C GLU A 35 15.61 5.49 16.84
N LEU A 36 15.69 4.16 16.69
CA LEU A 36 16.71 3.51 15.85
C LEU A 36 16.62 3.90 14.37
N LEU A 37 15.40 4.11 13.88
CA LEU A 37 15.14 4.50 12.49
C LEU A 37 15.09 6.03 12.29
N ASN A 38 15.25 6.81 13.35
CA ASN A 38 15.04 8.26 13.35
C ASN A 38 13.68 8.65 12.75
N LEU A 39 12.63 8.02 13.26
CA LEU A 39 11.23 8.15 12.86
C LEU A 39 10.37 8.56 14.06
N SER A 40 9.14 8.97 13.78
CA SER A 40 8.11 9.06 14.84
C SER A 40 7.51 7.69 15.13
N GLU A 41 7.10 7.45 16.37
CA GLU A 41 6.40 6.22 16.77
C GLU A 41 5.15 5.96 15.91
N LYS A 42 4.38 7.02 15.58
CA LYS A 42 3.25 6.96 14.65
C LYS A 42 3.64 6.41 13.27
N THR A 43 4.86 6.68 12.80
CA THR A 43 5.33 6.14 11.51
C THR A 43 5.62 4.64 11.63
N VAL A 44 6.16 4.19 12.77
CA VAL A 44 6.36 2.78 13.09
C VAL A 44 5.01 2.05 13.21
N ASP A 45 4.02 2.63 13.89
CA ASP A 45 2.66 2.08 13.95
C ASP A 45 2.07 1.88 12.55
N ARG A 46 2.26 2.86 11.67
CA ARG A 46 1.84 2.74 10.26
C ARG A 46 2.59 1.63 9.53
N MET A 47 3.89 1.43 9.80
CA MET A 47 4.68 0.35 9.20
C MET A 47 4.17 -1.01 9.66
N VAL A 48 3.91 -1.20 10.95
CA VAL A 48 3.30 -2.43 11.49
C VAL A 48 1.90 -2.66 10.92
N ALA A 49 1.14 -1.59 10.68
CA ALA A 49 -0.16 -1.66 10.02
C ALA A 49 -0.07 -1.74 8.48
N GLY A 50 1.10 -1.98 7.88
CA GLY A 50 1.28 -2.11 6.43
C GLY A 50 1.10 -0.82 5.62
N LYS A 51 0.88 0.33 6.27
CA LYS A 51 0.57 1.64 5.65
C LYS A 51 1.73 2.64 5.71
N GLY A 52 2.88 2.22 6.24
CA GLY A 52 4.08 3.05 6.44
C GLY A 52 5.17 2.76 5.39
N PRO A 53 6.26 3.55 5.39
CA PRO A 53 7.32 3.49 4.38
C PRO A 53 8.28 2.29 4.57
N ILE A 54 7.76 1.05 4.65
CA ILE A 54 8.54 -0.15 5.01
C ILE A 54 9.75 -0.37 4.07
N THR A 55 9.51 -0.36 2.75
CA THR A 55 10.54 -0.61 1.74
C THR A 55 11.72 0.36 1.83
N LYS A 56 11.47 1.63 2.20
CA LYS A 56 12.51 2.65 2.38
C LYS A 56 13.48 2.29 3.50
N TYR A 57 12.99 1.63 4.56
CA TYR A 57 13.77 1.27 5.74
C TYR A 57 14.16 -0.22 5.76
N ALA A 58 13.98 -0.95 4.66
CA ALA A 58 14.19 -2.40 4.60
C ALA A 58 15.61 -2.82 5.04
N SER A 59 16.64 -2.05 4.68
CA SER A 59 18.04 -2.35 5.05
C SER A 59 18.29 -2.19 6.56
N ASP A 60 17.72 -1.15 7.16
CA ASP A 60 17.90 -0.90 8.60
C ASP A 60 17.04 -1.86 9.44
N LEU A 61 15.82 -2.16 8.97
CA LEU A 61 14.99 -3.22 9.55
C LEU A 61 15.71 -4.58 9.51
N ALA A 62 16.42 -4.91 8.42
CA ALA A 62 17.21 -6.13 8.33
C ALA A 62 18.33 -6.18 9.38
N LYS A 63 19.03 -5.06 9.61
CA LYS A 63 20.07 -4.98 10.65
C LYS A 63 19.50 -5.13 12.06
N ILE A 64 18.35 -4.51 12.33
CA ILE A 64 17.72 -4.52 13.66
C ILE A 64 17.11 -5.89 13.98
N THR A 65 16.45 -6.52 13.01
CA THR A 65 15.71 -7.78 13.21
C THR A 65 16.53 -9.04 12.90
N GLY A 66 17.67 -8.90 12.23
CA GLY A 66 18.46 -10.03 11.73
C GLY A 66 17.82 -10.78 10.56
N LYS A 67 16.69 -10.30 10.01
CA LYS A 67 16.03 -10.89 8.83
C LYS A 67 16.67 -10.37 7.54
N PRO A 68 16.61 -11.11 6.42
CA PRO A 68 17.11 -10.62 5.15
C PRO A 68 16.29 -9.41 4.65
N GLU A 69 16.93 -8.47 3.96
CA GLU A 69 16.28 -7.25 3.45
C GLU A 69 15.08 -7.55 2.54
N SER A 70 15.14 -8.64 1.76
CA SER A 70 14.05 -9.10 0.89
C SER A 70 12.78 -9.46 1.65
N TRP A 71 12.87 -9.72 2.95
CA TRP A 71 11.73 -10.00 3.81
C TRP A 71 10.86 -8.76 4.07
N PHE A 72 11.45 -7.56 3.99
CA PHE A 72 10.74 -6.28 4.12
C PHE A 72 10.27 -5.69 2.79
N LYS A 73 10.30 -6.48 1.72
CA LYS A 73 9.85 -6.08 0.38
C LYS A 73 8.63 -6.89 -0.02
N GLU A 74 7.66 -6.22 -0.63
CA GLU A 74 6.53 -6.87 -1.26
C GLU A 74 7.02 -7.73 -2.43
N ASN A 75 6.41 -8.90 -2.59
CA ASN A 75 6.71 -9.81 -3.70
C ASN A 75 5.45 -10.23 -4.46
N ILE A 76 4.32 -9.58 -4.18
CA ILE A 76 3.10 -9.68 -4.98
C ILE A 76 3.31 -8.89 -6.26
N THR A 77 3.21 -9.56 -7.40
CA THR A 77 3.06 -8.88 -8.68
C THR A 77 1.58 -8.53 -8.90
N TRP A 78 1.29 -7.47 -9.66
CA TRP A 78 -0.07 -7.10 -10.09
C TRP A 78 -0.90 -8.26 -10.67
N GLU A 79 -0.22 -9.25 -11.21
CA GLU A 79 -0.75 -10.42 -11.90
C GLU A 79 -1.30 -11.46 -10.92
N GLU A 80 -0.87 -11.38 -9.66
CA GLU A 80 -1.14 -12.30 -8.57
C GLU A 80 -2.09 -11.71 -7.52
N CYS A 81 -2.43 -10.41 -7.61
CA CYS A 81 -3.41 -9.72 -6.74
C CYS A 81 -4.87 -10.20 -6.90
N GLY A 82 -5.10 -11.30 -7.62
CA GLY A 82 -6.43 -11.80 -7.90
C GLY A 82 -7.11 -10.96 -8.97
N LYS A 83 -7.28 -11.55 -10.16
CA LYS A 83 -8.34 -11.14 -11.06
C LYS A 83 -9.68 -11.53 -10.43
N GLU A 84 -10.20 -10.75 -9.49
CA GLU A 84 -11.63 -10.51 -9.58
C GLU A 84 -11.74 -9.46 -10.68
N GLU A 85 -12.23 -9.87 -11.85
CA GLU A 85 -12.66 -8.92 -12.87
C GLU A 85 -13.76 -8.08 -12.25
N VAL A 86 -13.38 -6.93 -11.67
CA VAL A 86 -14.31 -5.87 -11.34
C VAL A 86 -14.77 -5.30 -12.67
N THR A 87 -15.80 -5.92 -13.24
CA THR A 87 -16.41 -5.52 -14.50
C THR A 87 -17.18 -4.20 -14.37
N SER A 88 -17.54 -3.82 -13.14
CA SER A 88 -18.07 -2.50 -12.82
C SER A 88 -17.91 -2.20 -11.32
N VAL A 89 -17.59 -0.96 -10.97
CA VAL A 89 -17.69 -0.44 -9.60
C VAL A 89 -19.00 0.33 -9.51
N HIS A 90 -20.01 -0.23 -8.84
CA HIS A 90 -21.21 0.55 -8.49
C HIS A 90 -20.92 1.36 -7.21
N PHE A 91 -20.70 2.66 -7.37
CA PHE A 91 -20.52 3.59 -6.28
C PHE A 91 -21.84 4.33 -5.99
N GLU A 92 -22.50 3.99 -4.88
CA GLU A 92 -23.56 4.84 -4.33
C GLU A 92 -22.96 5.77 -3.27
N ALA A 93 -22.65 6.99 -3.70
CA ALA A 93 -22.20 8.06 -2.82
C ALA A 93 -23.39 8.61 -2.02
N LYS A 94 -23.55 8.22 -0.76
CA LYS A 94 -24.47 8.92 0.16
C LYS A 94 -23.70 10.05 0.85
N ASN A 95 -24.22 11.27 0.79
CA ASN A 95 -23.64 12.49 1.40
C ASN A 95 -22.34 13.01 0.74
N VAL A 96 -22.20 12.88 -0.59
CA VAL A 96 -21.08 13.43 -1.36
C VAL A 96 -21.59 14.58 -2.24
N THR A 97 -20.79 15.63 -2.42
CA THR A 97 -21.17 16.77 -3.28
C THR A 97 -21.25 16.32 -4.76
N GLU A 98 -21.98 17.05 -5.61
CA GLU A 98 -22.03 16.73 -7.05
C GLU A 98 -20.65 16.86 -7.71
N GLU A 99 -19.80 17.78 -7.25
CA GLU A 99 -18.42 17.96 -7.74
C GLU A 99 -17.53 16.75 -7.39
N ASP A 100 -17.61 16.28 -6.14
CA ASP A 100 -16.87 15.09 -5.68
C ASP A 100 -17.36 13.81 -6.38
N LYS A 101 -18.67 13.73 -6.65
CA LYS A 101 -19.26 12.62 -7.42
C LYS A 101 -18.75 12.62 -8.86
N GLU A 102 -18.73 13.77 -9.52
CA GLU A 102 -18.20 13.90 -10.88
C GLU A 102 -16.71 13.53 -10.94
N PHE A 103 -15.94 13.94 -9.92
CA PHE A 103 -14.53 13.56 -9.80
C PHE A 103 -14.34 12.04 -9.65
N VAL A 104 -15.10 11.39 -8.76
CA VAL A 104 -15.04 9.94 -8.57
C VAL A 104 -15.46 9.19 -9.84
N GLU A 105 -16.52 9.63 -10.52
CA GLU A 105 -16.95 9.04 -11.80
C GLU A 105 -15.87 9.18 -12.89
N LYS A 106 -15.22 10.34 -12.99
CA LYS A 106 -14.09 10.55 -13.92
C LYS A 106 -12.88 9.68 -13.58
N ALA A 107 -12.57 9.52 -12.29
CA ALA A 107 -11.48 8.67 -11.82
C ALA A 107 -11.75 7.20 -12.15
N LEU A 108 -12.97 6.70 -11.88
CA LEU A 108 -13.38 5.34 -12.23
C LEU A 108 -13.28 5.09 -13.75
N ALA A 109 -13.84 6.00 -14.56
CA ALA A 109 -13.76 5.91 -16.02
C ALA A 109 -12.32 5.97 -16.55
N PHE A 110 -11.41 6.65 -15.84
CA PHE A 110 -9.98 6.64 -16.16
C PHE A 110 -9.34 5.28 -15.87
N PHE A 111 -9.60 4.69 -14.70
CA PHE A 111 -9.07 3.37 -14.34
C PHE A 111 -9.62 2.24 -15.21
N GLU A 112 -10.91 2.28 -15.57
CA GLU A 112 -11.51 1.31 -16.50
C GLU A 112 -10.82 1.35 -17.87
N ARG A 113 -10.53 2.56 -18.40
CA ARG A 113 -9.80 2.72 -19.66
C ARG A 113 -8.40 2.13 -19.60
N LEU A 114 -7.69 2.33 -18.48
CA LEU A 114 -6.37 1.73 -18.29
C LEU A 114 -6.44 0.20 -18.20
N TYR A 115 -7.44 -0.35 -17.48
CA TYR A 115 -7.61 -1.80 -17.34
C TYR A 115 -7.83 -2.51 -18.68
N ASN A 116 -8.57 -1.85 -19.58
CA ASN A 116 -8.87 -2.34 -20.92
C ASN A 116 -7.70 -2.24 -21.92
N ILE A 117 -6.53 -1.74 -21.52
CA ILE A 117 -5.33 -1.74 -22.36
C ILE A 117 -4.81 -3.18 -22.54
N PRO A 118 -4.69 -3.69 -23.79
CA PRO A 118 -4.24 -5.07 -24.03
C PRO A 118 -2.77 -5.31 -23.66
N ASP A 119 -1.92 -4.29 -23.83
CA ASP A 119 -0.51 -4.36 -23.46
C ASP A 119 -0.34 -4.29 -21.94
N LYS A 120 0.03 -5.43 -21.38
CA LYS A 120 0.22 -5.65 -19.94
C LYS A 120 1.32 -4.76 -19.35
N ASN A 121 2.44 -4.56 -20.05
CA ASN A 121 3.56 -3.78 -19.54
C ASN A 121 3.21 -2.29 -19.54
N LEU A 122 2.57 -1.82 -20.62
CA LEU A 122 2.10 -0.45 -20.72
C LEU A 122 1.04 -0.15 -19.67
N ARG A 123 0.05 -1.04 -19.51
CA ARG A 123 -0.99 -0.93 -18.49
C ARG A 123 -0.39 -0.81 -17.09
N ASN A 124 0.51 -1.72 -16.71
CA ASN A 124 1.09 -1.75 -15.37
C ASN A 124 1.89 -0.46 -15.09
N LYS A 125 2.66 0.03 -16.07
CA LYS A 125 3.41 1.29 -15.95
C LYS A 125 2.49 2.51 -15.79
N LEU A 126 1.37 2.54 -16.52
CA LEU A 126 0.39 3.61 -16.42
C LEU A 126 -0.38 3.55 -15.09
N MET A 127 -0.67 2.35 -14.58
CA MET A 127 -1.27 2.18 -13.26
C MET A 127 -0.34 2.64 -12.14
N GLU A 128 0.93 2.23 -12.13
CA GLU A 128 1.90 2.70 -11.13
C GLU A 128 2.07 4.24 -11.14
N ASN A 129 1.97 4.86 -12.32
CA ASN A 129 2.01 6.31 -12.44
C ASN A 129 0.71 6.96 -11.93
N ALA A 130 -0.45 6.39 -12.29
CA ALA A 130 -1.74 6.84 -11.79
C ALA A 130 -1.77 6.77 -10.25
N GLU A 131 -1.37 5.65 -9.65
CA GLU A 131 -1.29 5.48 -8.20
C GLU A 131 -0.42 6.53 -7.53
N LYS A 132 0.76 6.83 -8.07
CA LYS A 132 1.63 7.89 -7.52
C LYS A 132 0.97 9.27 -7.59
N ASN A 133 0.27 9.56 -8.67
CA ASN A 133 -0.43 10.83 -8.84
C ASN A 133 -1.68 10.93 -7.96
N PHE A 134 -2.37 9.81 -7.71
CA PHE A 134 -3.53 9.74 -6.81
C PHE A 134 -3.11 9.73 -5.33
N GLU A 135 -2.04 9.05 -4.97
CA GLU A 135 -1.44 9.06 -3.61
C GLU A 135 -0.90 10.46 -3.25
N GLY A 136 -0.53 11.26 -4.25
CA GLY A 136 -0.17 12.68 -4.09
C GLY A 136 -1.32 13.68 -4.30
N SER A 137 -2.52 13.23 -4.69
CA SER A 137 -3.65 14.11 -4.96
C SER A 137 -4.32 14.52 -3.65
N MET A 138 -4.14 15.79 -3.28
CA MET A 138 -4.70 16.39 -2.07
C MET A 138 -6.23 16.27 -2.03
N GLU A 139 -6.90 16.40 -3.17
CA GLU A 139 -8.36 16.24 -3.31
C GLU A 139 -8.82 14.81 -2.98
N LEU A 140 -8.11 13.79 -3.47
CA LEU A 140 -8.45 12.39 -3.18
C LEU A 140 -8.20 12.06 -1.70
N ILE A 141 -7.14 12.63 -1.12
CA ILE A 141 -6.81 12.50 0.31
C ILE A 141 -7.87 13.19 1.18
N GLU A 142 -8.34 14.38 0.80
CA GLU A 142 -9.37 15.13 1.54
C GLU A 142 -10.74 14.44 1.45
N LEU A 143 -11.09 13.91 0.29
CA LEU A 143 -12.30 13.11 0.03
C LEU A 143 -12.28 11.79 0.82
N MET A 144 -11.14 11.07 0.84
CA MET A 144 -10.99 9.83 1.63
C MET A 144 -10.95 10.07 3.15
N ASN A 145 -10.47 11.23 3.59
CA ASN A 145 -10.42 11.58 5.02
C ASN A 145 -11.72 12.21 5.54
N GLY A 146 -12.75 12.34 4.69
CA GLY A 146 -14.03 12.97 5.06
C GLY A 146 -13.87 14.43 5.50
N LYS A 147 -12.79 15.09 5.05
CA LYS A 147 -12.41 16.46 5.47
C LYS A 147 -12.86 17.54 4.49
N VAL A 148 -13.60 17.19 3.44
CA VAL A 148 -14.40 18.16 2.70
C VAL A 148 -15.55 18.60 3.61
N SER A 149 -15.24 19.51 4.53
CA SER A 149 -16.22 20.27 5.29
C SER A 149 -16.57 21.51 4.48
N TRP A 150 -17.85 21.62 4.13
CA TRP A 150 -18.55 22.76 3.55
C TRP A 150 -18.13 24.12 4.10
#